data_AF-A0A0K1FFZ5-F1
#
_entry.id   AF-A0A0K1FFZ5-F1
#
_cell.length_a   1.000
_cell.length_b   1.000
_cell.length_c   1.000
_cell.angle_alpha   90.00
_cell.angle_beta   90.00
_cell.angle_gamma   90.00
#
_symmetry.space_group_name_H-M   'P 1'
#
loop_
_entity.id
_entity.type
_entity.pdbx_description
1 polymer ?
#
loop_
_entity_poly.entity_id
_entity_poly.type
_entity_poly.pdbx_seq_one_letter_code
_entity_poly.pdbx_strand_id
1 'polypeptide(L)'
;MDTDAEDVLWRAVDPLKYEVVLKKSTYDAHIIGDHSEEDGAERKLYGGQAKSVIERPRFIILLGTKGGRERLMYLDFVLVPKDGRIKLRGLTVIVEKDTMPREVVTWNPINKLKMNCLAEEVVYDGRKAGQ
;
A
#
# COMPACT_ATOMS: atom_id res chain seq x y z
N MET A 1 28.71 9.00 2.88
CA MET A 1 27.35 9.29 3.37
C MET A 1 26.43 8.48 2.48
N ASP A 2 26.02 7.30 2.92
CA ASP A 2 25.16 6.37 2.16
C ASP A 2 24.37 5.49 3.15
N THR A 3 23.72 6.14 4.12
CA THR A 3 22.96 5.45 5.19
C THR A 3 21.51 5.17 4.83
N ASP A 4 21.00 5.69 3.70
CA ASP A 4 19.58 5.51 3.33
C ASP A 4 19.30 4.18 2.60
N ALA A 5 20.33 3.48 2.13
CA ALA A 5 20.18 2.21 1.43
C ALA A 5 19.99 1.00 2.37
N GLU A 6 20.50 1.07 3.60
CA GLU A 6 20.48 -0.07 4.54
C GLU A 6 19.12 -0.27 5.24
N ASP A 7 18.22 0.72 5.17
CA ASP A 7 16.92 0.67 5.85
C ASP A 7 15.73 0.36 4.93
N VAL A 8 15.95 -0.04 3.67
CA VAL A 8 14.85 -0.37 2.74
C VAL A 8 14.54 -1.87 2.76
N LEU A 9 13.32 -2.23 3.18
CA LEU A 9 12.86 -3.62 3.19
C LEU A 9 12.56 -4.15 1.79
N TRP A 10 11.91 -3.34 0.96
CA TRP A 10 11.68 -3.67 -0.45
C TRP A 10 11.43 -2.43 -1.28
N ARG A 11 11.58 -2.61 -2.60
CA ARG A 11 11.30 -1.64 -3.63
C ARG A 11 10.32 -2.23 -4.65
N ALA A 12 9.45 -1.39 -5.18
CA ALA A 12 8.48 -1.71 -6.21
C ALA A 12 8.38 -0.54 -7.20
N VAL A 13 7.96 -0.82 -8.43
CA VAL A 13 7.68 0.21 -9.43
C VAL A 13 6.20 0.17 -9.75
N ASP A 14 5.53 1.31 -9.63
CA ASP A 14 4.11 1.41 -9.93
C ASP A 14 3.83 1.43 -11.45
N PRO A 15 2.56 1.24 -11.90
CA PRO A 15 2.19 1.36 -13.30
C PRO A 15 2.49 2.73 -13.93
N LEU A 16 2.60 3.78 -13.11
CA LEU A 16 2.93 5.15 -13.51
C LEU A 16 4.46 5.39 -13.60
N LYS A 17 5.27 4.32 -13.43
CA LYS A 17 6.73 4.30 -13.49
C LYS A 17 7.45 5.01 -12.34
N TYR A 18 6.79 5.26 -11.22
CA TYR A 18 7.43 5.77 -10.01
C TYR A 18 7.95 4.62 -9.14
N GLU A 19 9.16 4.79 -8.61
CA GLU A 19 9.72 3.91 -7.59
C GLU A 19 9.04 4.18 -6.25
N VAL A 20 8.59 3.10 -5.60
CA VAL A 20 7.96 3.10 -4.29
C VAL A 20 8.75 2.18 -3.38
N VAL A 21 9.10 2.66 -2.18
CA VAL A 21 9.91 1.95 -1.20
C VAL A 21 9.19 1.78 0.12
N LEU A 22 9.42 0.63 0.76
CA LEU A 22 9.10 0.43 2.17
C LEU A 22 10.40 0.52 2.98
N LYS A 23 10.45 1.47 3.91
CA LYS A 23 11.52 1.56 4.90
C LYS A 23 11.21 0.71 6.13
N LYS A 24 12.26 0.17 6.74
CA LYS A 24 12.22 -0.63 7.96
C LYS A 24 11.70 0.17 9.14
N SER A 25 12.12 1.44 9.26
CA SER A 25 11.59 2.37 10.28
C SER A 25 10.07 2.55 10.16
N THR A 26 9.53 2.72 8.96
CA THR A 26 8.08 2.80 8.73
C THR A 26 7.36 1.50 9.07
N TYR A 27 7.97 0.37 8.70
CA TYR A 27 7.42 -0.95 9.01
C TYR A 27 7.35 -1.23 10.51
N ASP A 28 8.43 -0.93 11.23
CA ASP A 28 8.51 -1.16 12.67
C ASP A 28 7.59 -0.19 13.44
N ALA A 29 7.56 1.10 13.06
CA ALA A 29 6.81 2.13 13.77
C ALA A 29 5.31 2.18 13.44
N HIS A 30 4.91 2.00 12.17
CA HIS A 30 3.52 2.23 11.74
C HIS A 30 2.76 0.96 11.39
N ILE A 31 3.45 -0.19 11.30
CA ILE A 31 2.85 -1.42 10.79
C ILE A 31 2.88 -2.53 11.85
N ILE A 32 3.99 -2.74 12.54
CA ILE A 32 4.09 -3.76 13.59
C ILE A 32 3.87 -3.19 15.00
N GLY A 33 4.44 -2.03 15.32
CA GLY A 33 4.64 -1.56 16.70
C GLY A 33 3.39 -1.40 17.57
N ASP A 34 2.22 -1.11 16.99
CA ASP A 34 0.99 -0.81 17.75
C ASP A 34 0.01 -1.99 17.88
N HIS A 35 0.41 -3.22 17.54
CA HIS A 35 -0.53 -4.32 17.33
C HIS A 35 -0.19 -5.60 18.10
N SER A 36 -1.24 -6.34 18.51
CA SER A 36 -1.10 -7.63 19.19
C SER A 36 -0.39 -8.67 18.31
N GLU A 37 0.17 -9.72 18.91
CA GLU A 37 0.91 -10.77 18.18
C GLU A 37 0.09 -11.42 17.05
N GLU A 38 -1.23 -11.58 17.22
CA GLU A 38 -2.14 -12.06 16.17
C GLU A 38 -2.28 -11.08 15.00
N ASP A 39 -2.44 -9.78 15.27
CA ASP A 39 -2.49 -8.74 14.24
C ASP A 39 -1.14 -8.63 13.50
N GLY A 40 -0.02 -8.84 14.22
CA GLY A 40 1.33 -8.81 13.64
C GLY A 40 1.57 -9.93 12.62
N ALA A 41 1.03 -11.13 12.84
CA ALA A 41 1.13 -12.24 11.90
C ALA A 41 0.29 -11.99 10.63
N GLU A 42 -0.93 -11.48 10.76
CA GLU A 42 -1.75 -11.09 9.60
C GLU A 42 -1.09 -9.94 8.82
N ARG A 43 -0.52 -8.94 9.50
CA ARG A 43 0.17 -7.81 8.85
C ARG A 43 1.46 -8.19 8.13
N LYS A 44 2.21 -9.17 8.65
CA LYS A 44 3.36 -9.76 7.93
C LYS A 44 2.94 -10.42 6.62
N LEU A 45 1.83 -11.16 6.63
CA LEU A 45 1.26 -11.76 5.41
C LEU A 45 0.90 -10.68 4.37
N TYR A 46 0.27 -9.59 4.81
CA TYR A 46 -0.05 -8.48 3.91
C TYR A 46 1.19 -7.75 3.41
N GLY A 47 2.33 -7.73 4.12
CA GLY A 47 3.54 -7.04 3.68
C GLY A 47 4.07 -7.55 2.32
N GLY A 48 4.05 -8.86 2.10
CA GLY A 48 4.40 -9.44 0.80
C GLY A 48 3.38 -9.10 -0.28
N GLN A 49 2.10 -9.03 0.07
CA GLN A 49 1.01 -8.69 -0.85
C GLN A 49 0.97 -7.20 -1.17
N ALA A 50 1.35 -6.33 -0.24
CA ALA A 50 1.37 -4.88 -0.38
C ALA A 50 2.31 -4.48 -1.53
N LYS A 51 3.47 -5.13 -1.64
CA LYS A 51 4.37 -4.96 -2.79
C LYS A 51 3.64 -5.25 -4.10
N SER A 52 2.93 -6.38 -4.21
CA SER A 52 2.16 -6.72 -5.40
C SER A 52 1.05 -5.71 -5.71
N VAL A 53 0.39 -5.17 -4.68
CA VAL A 53 -0.62 -4.12 -4.83
C VAL A 53 -0.01 -2.82 -5.39
N ILE A 54 1.24 -2.49 -5.04
CA ILE A 54 1.94 -1.36 -5.65
C ILE A 54 2.29 -1.63 -7.12
N GLU A 55 2.78 -2.82 -7.44
CA GLU A 55 3.22 -3.18 -8.80
C GLU A 55 2.05 -3.33 -9.77
N ARG A 56 0.91 -3.84 -9.29
CA ARG A 56 -0.29 -4.14 -10.10
C ARG A 56 -1.57 -3.76 -9.35
N PRO A 57 -1.77 -2.49 -9.00
CA PRO A 57 -2.98 -2.04 -8.35
C PRO A 57 -4.20 -2.23 -9.26
N ARG A 58 -5.38 -2.39 -8.65
CA ARG A 58 -6.64 -2.21 -9.36
C ARG A 58 -6.93 -0.73 -9.59
N PHE A 59 -6.66 0.10 -8.59
CA PHE A 59 -6.82 1.55 -8.66
C PHE A 59 -5.66 2.26 -7.94
N ILE A 60 -5.28 3.44 -8.45
CA ILE A 60 -4.48 4.42 -7.72
C ILE A 60 -5.33 5.68 -7.57
N ILE A 61 -5.51 6.12 -6.33
CA ILE A 61 -6.41 7.21 -5.99
C ILE A 61 -5.63 8.26 -5.20
N LEU A 62 -5.73 9.51 -5.63
CA LEU A 62 -5.18 10.65 -4.93
C LEU A 62 -6.06 10.96 -3.72
N LEU A 63 -5.47 10.89 -2.53
CA LEU A 63 -6.11 11.30 -1.29
C LEU A 63 -5.74 12.75 -1.01
N GLY A 64 -6.75 13.57 -0.70
CA GLY A 64 -6.56 14.96 -0.30
C GLY A 64 -5.66 15.12 0.93
N THR A 65 -5.10 16.31 1.07
CA THR A 65 -4.08 16.66 2.08
C THR A 65 -4.63 16.61 3.51
N LYS A 66 -4.34 15.53 4.25
CA LYS A 66 -4.40 15.59 5.71
C LYS A 66 -3.05 16.12 6.20
N GLY A 67 -2.95 17.43 6.45
CA GLY A 67 -1.71 18.08 6.91
C GLY A 67 -0.77 18.59 5.81
N GLY A 68 -1.30 18.93 4.63
CA GLY A 68 -0.54 19.57 3.55
C GLY A 68 0.34 18.64 2.70
N ARG A 69 0.27 17.33 2.91
CA ARG A 69 0.99 16.33 2.08
C ARG A 69 0.01 15.46 1.31
N GLU A 70 0.24 15.32 0.01
CA GLU A 70 -0.61 14.53 -0.87
C GLU A 70 -0.25 13.05 -0.79
N ARG A 71 -1.26 12.18 -0.74
CA ARG A 71 -1.04 10.74 -0.63
C ARG A 71 -1.72 9.99 -1.75
N LEU A 72 -1.13 8.86 -2.11
CA LEU A 72 -1.70 7.91 -3.05
C LEU A 72 -2.21 6.69 -2.29
N MET A 73 -3.44 6.30 -2.56
CA MET A 73 -4.00 5.02 -2.16
C MET A 73 -3.94 4.06 -3.35
N TYR A 74 -3.14 3.02 -3.19
CA TYR A 74 -3.14 1.86 -4.07
C TYR A 74 -4.14 0.87 -3.50
N LEU A 75 -5.00 0.32 -4.34
CA LEU A 75 -6.03 -0.62 -3.93
C LEU A 75 -6.02 -1.83 -4.86
N ASP A 76 -6.05 -3.03 -4.28
CA ASP A 76 -6.40 -4.27 -4.98
C ASP A 76 -7.07 -5.26 -4.01
N PHE A 77 -7.50 -6.42 -4.52
CA PHE A 77 -8.01 -7.53 -3.72
C PHE A 77 -6.94 -8.60 -3.49
N VAL A 78 -6.93 -9.13 -2.27
CA VAL A 78 -5.97 -10.14 -1.84
C VAL A 78 -6.66 -11.33 -1.20
N LEU A 79 -6.01 -12.49 -1.30
CA LEU A 79 -6.45 -13.75 -0.71
C LEU A 79 -5.70 -14.01 0.61
N VAL A 80 -6.47 -14.31 1.65
CA VAL A 80 -5.97 -14.50 3.02
C VAL A 80 -6.43 -15.87 3.53
N PRO A 81 -5.54 -16.86 3.61
CA PRO A 81 -5.84 -18.15 4.22
C PRO A 81 -6.11 -17.96 5.72
N LYS A 82 -7.23 -18.45 6.23
CA LYS A 82 -7.59 -18.45 7.65
C LYS A 82 -8.54 -19.60 7.97
N ASP A 83 -8.21 -20.41 8.97
CA ASP A 83 -9.03 -21.53 9.46
C ASP A 83 -9.44 -22.54 8.38
N GLY A 84 -8.48 -22.91 7.50
CA GLY A 84 -8.73 -23.83 6.38
C GLY A 84 -9.60 -23.26 5.26
N ARG A 85 -9.89 -21.95 5.29
CA ARG A 85 -10.66 -21.22 4.26
C ARG A 85 -9.82 -20.11 3.65
N ILE A 86 -10.24 -19.63 2.49
CA ILE A 86 -9.66 -18.43 1.86
C ILE A 86 -10.63 -17.28 2.04
N LYS A 87 -10.19 -16.19 2.67
CA LYS A 87 -10.91 -14.93 2.75
C LYS A 87 -10.42 -14.00 1.64
N LEU A 88 -11.35 -13.41 0.89
CA LEU A 88 -11.05 -12.33 -0.03
C LEU A 88 -11.17 -10.99 0.72
N ARG A 89 -10.16 -10.15 0.65
CA ARG A 89 -10.16 -8.80 1.25
C ARG A 89 -9.68 -7.76 0.25
N GLY A 90 -10.12 -6.52 0.40
CA GLY A 90 -9.37 -5.42 -0.24
C GLY A 90 -8.13 -5.13 0.59
N LEU A 91 -7.05 -4.71 -0.05
CA LEU A 91 -5.85 -4.20 0.60
C LEU A 91 -5.57 -2.81 0.03
N THR A 92 -5.54 -1.81 0.92
CA THR A 92 -5.07 -0.48 0.56
C THR A 92 -3.63 -0.30 1.00
N VAL A 93 -2.80 0.28 0.15
CA VAL A 93 -1.44 0.71 0.48
C VAL A 93 -1.37 2.22 0.30
N ILE A 94 -1.01 2.93 1.36
CA ILE A 94 -0.92 4.39 1.38
C ILE A 94 0.53 4.79 1.19
N VAL A 95 0.77 5.69 0.25
CA VAL A 95 2.10 6.13 -0.17
C VAL A 95 2.15 7.65 -0.17
N GLU A 96 3.25 8.22 0.29
CA GLU A 96 3.52 9.66 0.25
C GLU A 96 3.91 10.08 -1.17
N LYS A 97 3.11 10.93 -1.80
CA LYS A 97 3.25 11.25 -3.24
C LYS A 97 4.52 12.06 -3.53
N ASP A 98 4.87 12.96 -2.62
CA ASP A 98 5.88 14.01 -2.82
C ASP A 98 7.30 13.57 -2.42
N THR A 99 7.47 12.31 -2.03
CA THR A 99 8.79 11.72 -1.71
C THR A 99 9.43 11.09 -2.96
N MET A 100 10.76 11.12 -3.03
CA MET A 100 11.53 10.54 -4.13
C MET A 100 12.72 9.72 -3.56
N PRO A 101 12.68 8.37 -3.61
CA PRO A 101 11.57 7.53 -4.10
C PRO A 101 10.32 7.68 -3.22
N ARG A 102 9.15 7.31 -3.74
CA ARG A 102 7.90 7.41 -3.00
C ARG A 102 7.90 6.46 -1.81
N GLU A 103 7.42 6.90 -0.65
CA GLU A 103 7.49 6.11 0.58
C GLU A 103 6.14 5.54 0.99
N VAL A 104 6.10 4.23 1.23
CA VAL A 104 4.95 3.59 1.86
C VAL A 104 4.81 4.12 3.29
N VAL A 105 3.60 4.58 3.62
CA VAL A 105 3.24 5.07 4.96
C VAL A 105 2.57 3.98 5.79
N THR A 106 1.64 3.23 5.18
CA THR A 106 0.88 2.18 5.85
C THR A 106 0.15 1.30 4.83
N TRP A 107 -0.35 0.14 5.25
CA TRP A 107 -1.33 -0.64 4.50
C TRP A 107 -2.44 -1.17 5.40
N ASN A 108 -3.65 -1.22 4.87
CA ASN A 108 -4.83 -1.61 5.62
C ASN A 108 -5.67 -2.64 4.86
N PRO A 109 -5.86 -3.85 5.42
CA PRO A 109 -6.85 -4.77 4.90
C PRO A 109 -8.25 -4.22 5.20
N ILE A 110 -9.12 -4.19 4.19
CA ILE A 110 -10.50 -3.70 4.29
C ILE A 110 -11.49 -4.85 4.16
N ASN A 111 -12.40 -4.95 5.12
CA ASN A 111 -13.47 -5.96 5.14
C ASN A 111 -14.68 -5.57 4.28
N LYS A 112 -14.90 -4.27 4.07
CA LYS A 112 -15.98 -3.72 3.25
C LYS A 112 -15.42 -2.59 2.41
N LEU A 113 -15.44 -2.75 1.09
CA LEU A 113 -15.04 -1.69 0.17
C LEU A 113 -16.26 -0.80 -0.13
N LYS A 114 -16.36 0.31 0.60
CA LYS A 114 -17.25 1.41 0.26
C LYS A 114 -16.44 2.69 0.35
N MET A 115 -16.08 3.26 -0.79
CA MET A 115 -15.29 4.47 -0.88
C MET A 115 -15.90 5.38 -1.92
N ASN A 116 -16.00 6.66 -1.58
CA ASN A 116 -16.41 7.70 -2.50
C ASN A 116 -15.15 8.52 -2.80
N CYS A 117 -14.83 8.66 -4.08
CA CYS A 117 -13.81 9.57 -4.57
C CYS A 117 -14.37 10.28 -5.80
N LEU A 118 -13.85 11.45 -6.09
CA LEU A 118 -14.13 12.17 -7.32
C LEU A 118 -13.46 11.44 -8.51
N ALA A 119 -13.95 11.68 -9.72
CA ALA A 119 -13.41 11.00 -10.90
C ALA A 119 -11.96 11.43 -11.18
N GLU A 120 -11.66 12.71 -10.96
CA GLU A 120 -10.35 13.33 -11.05
C GLU A 120 -9.35 12.84 -10.00
N GLU A 121 -9.83 12.27 -8.89
CA GLU A 121 -8.96 11.66 -7.87
C GLU A 121 -8.46 10.28 -8.31
N VAL A 122 -9.06 9.65 -9.32
CA VAL A 122 -8.63 8.35 -9.84
C VAL A 122 -7.49 8.55 -10.84
N VAL A 123 -6.25 8.46 -10.34
CA VAL A 123 -5.02 8.64 -11.13
C VAL A 123 -4.75 7.42 -12.04
N TYR A 124 -5.24 6.24 -11.66
CA TYR A 124 -5.09 5.02 -12.44
C TYR A 124 -6.27 4.07 -12.23
N ASP A 125 -6.76 3.47 -13.33
CA ASP A 125 -7.73 2.37 -13.36
C ASP A 125 -7.14 1.20 -14.15
N GLY A 126 -6.81 0.11 -13.47
CA GLY A 126 -6.16 -1.06 -14.07
C GLY A 126 -7.00 -1.79 -15.12
N ARG A 127 -8.31 -1.51 -15.23
CA ARG A 127 -9.13 -2.03 -16.34
C ARG A 127 -8.86 -1.30 -17.65
N LYS A 128 -8.41 -0.05 -17.59
CA LYS A 128 -8.17 0.81 -18.76
C LYS A 128 -6.73 0.72 -19.26
N ALA A 129 -5.81 0.25 -18.42
CA ALA A 129 -4.37 0.16 -18.74
C ALA A 129 -4.01 -0.96 -19.74
N GLY A 130 -4.97 -1.82 -20.11
CA GLY A 130 -4.80 -2.91 -21.08
C GLY A 130 -5.68 -2.79 -22.33
N GLN A 131 -6.26 -1.60 -22.58
CA GLN A 131 -6.91 -1.22 -23.84
C GLN A 131 -5.97 -0.32 -24.64
#